data_AF-A0A251TT54-F1
#
_entry.id   AF-A0A251TT54-F1
#
_cell.length_a   1.000
_cell.length_b   1.000
_cell.length_c   1.000
_cell.angle_alpha   90.00
_cell.angle_beta   90.00
_cell.angle_gamma   90.00
#
_symmetry.space_group_name_H-M   'P 1'
#
loop_
_entity.id
_entity.type
_entity.pdbx_description
1 polymer ?
#
loop_
_entity_poly.entity_id
_entity_poly.type
_entity_poly.pdbx_seq_one_letter_code
_entity_poly.pdbx_strand_id
1 'polypeptide(L)'
;MLLGLALVLVRNFPRFSSYSDEVLYSIAKSFPDGERFVLFSSIKKKREQSEAKEVLEIVCDEIDKLEYSGTYHPFYARPILEASCQNAVEVVHEILIRSPEAIPSTDKNGYGIIQLAIIHRSEKVFRYIYEFGEHKNLYRTLEDSYKNNILHLAGKLAPVSVRNQRTRCPALQLQQDLQWQEEIKKCVFPTYITKENIFKETPDMIFNKEHKNLMKEGERWIRTMAKSCSIIAALITTLTFTAAITIPGGSDQVKWTPFLENKKALILFSISNTISLFASITTLLVFLSIQASCYHVKDFLVSLPRKVFIGLFFLLVSATAMMVAFSAVLFLVFCHQIPWMLAPIAGLAIIPTAFVVTL
;
A
#
# COMPACT_ATOMS: atom_id res chain seq x y z
N MET A 1 -0.99 -22.83 26.89
CA MET A 1 -2.45 -22.58 27.05
C MET A 1 -2.89 -21.28 26.40
N LEU A 2 -2.27 -20.14 26.71
CA LEU A 2 -2.57 -18.81 26.13
C LEU A 2 -2.40 -18.71 24.60
N LEU A 3 -1.33 -19.28 24.04
CA LEU A 3 -1.13 -19.36 22.58
C LEU A 3 -2.27 -20.15 21.90
N GLY A 4 -2.83 -21.13 22.60
CA GLY A 4 -3.95 -21.95 22.10
C GLY A 4 -5.25 -21.16 22.01
N LEU A 5 -5.47 -20.17 22.89
CA LEU A 5 -6.66 -19.30 22.88
C LEU A 5 -6.67 -18.37 21.66
N ALA A 6 -5.53 -17.71 21.41
CA ALA A 6 -5.34 -16.85 20.24
C ALA A 6 -5.39 -17.65 18.93
N LEU A 7 -4.69 -18.80 18.86
CA LEU A 7 -4.73 -19.69 17.69
C LEU A 7 -6.14 -20.25 17.42
N VAL A 8 -6.93 -20.54 18.46
CA VAL A 8 -8.31 -21.02 18.31
C VAL A 8 -9.25 -19.91 17.84
N LEU A 9 -9.05 -18.66 18.27
CA LEU A 9 -9.84 -17.52 17.81
C LEU A 9 -9.51 -17.14 16.35
N VAL A 10 -8.23 -17.10 15.98
CA VAL A 10 -7.77 -16.74 14.63
C VAL A 10 -8.11 -17.82 13.60
N ARG A 11 -7.87 -19.10 13.94
CA ARG A 11 -8.11 -20.23 13.03
C ARG A 11 -9.58 -20.42 12.67
N ASN A 12 -10.50 -20.00 13.54
CA ASN A 12 -11.93 -20.26 13.38
C ASN A 12 -12.73 -19.03 12.94
N PHE A 13 -12.16 -17.82 12.99
CA PHE A 13 -12.83 -16.58 12.58
C PHE A 13 -11.90 -15.72 11.68
N PRO A 14 -11.88 -15.94 10.36
CA PRO A 14 -10.95 -15.27 9.45
C PRO A 14 -11.18 -13.75 9.29
N ARG A 15 -12.32 -13.19 9.72
CA ARG A 15 -12.43 -11.72 9.87
C ARG A 15 -11.57 -11.19 11.01
N PHE A 16 -11.31 -12.00 12.03
CA PHE A 16 -10.31 -11.65 13.05
C PHE A 16 -8.89 -11.90 12.59
N SER A 17 -8.62 -12.72 11.57
CA SER A 17 -7.27 -12.84 11.01
C SER A 17 -6.81 -11.58 10.27
N SER A 18 -7.69 -10.59 10.05
CA SER A 18 -7.26 -9.24 9.62
C SER A 18 -6.70 -8.40 10.76
N TYR A 19 -7.02 -8.75 12.01
CA TYR A 19 -6.42 -8.18 13.22
C TYR A 19 -5.37 -9.20 13.70
N SER A 20 -4.17 -8.78 14.06
CA SER A 20 -3.11 -9.75 14.36
C SER A 20 -3.48 -10.67 15.55
N ASP A 21 -2.93 -11.90 15.56
CA ASP A 21 -3.00 -12.84 16.69
C ASP A 21 -2.66 -12.20 18.05
N GLU A 22 -1.90 -11.09 18.03
CA GLU A 22 -1.48 -10.33 19.21
C GLU A 22 -2.65 -9.62 19.90
N VAL A 23 -3.65 -9.09 19.17
CA VAL A 23 -4.84 -8.44 19.77
C VAL A 23 -5.64 -9.45 20.59
N LEU A 24 -5.97 -10.58 19.99
CA LEU A 24 -6.75 -11.63 20.64
C LEU A 24 -5.98 -12.27 21.81
N TYR A 25 -4.66 -12.42 21.65
CA TYR A 25 -3.79 -12.85 22.74
C TYR A 25 -3.78 -11.84 23.90
N SER A 26 -3.77 -10.54 23.61
CA SER A 26 -3.79 -9.51 24.64
C SER A 26 -5.09 -9.53 25.45
N ILE A 27 -6.22 -9.71 24.77
CA ILE A 27 -7.55 -9.88 25.37
C ILE A 27 -7.59 -11.12 26.26
N ALA A 28 -7.11 -12.25 25.76
CA ALA A 28 -7.06 -13.51 26.53
C ALA A 28 -6.19 -13.39 27.80
N LYS A 29 -5.12 -12.59 27.73
CA LYS A 29 -4.19 -12.36 28.85
C LYS A 29 -4.75 -11.40 29.90
N SER A 30 -5.76 -10.59 29.57
CA SER A 30 -6.47 -9.77 30.54
C SER A 30 -7.15 -10.65 31.61
N PHE A 31 -7.76 -11.77 31.22
CA PHE A 31 -8.53 -12.61 32.16
C PHE A 31 -7.67 -13.37 33.20
N PRO A 32 -8.15 -13.50 34.45
CA PRO A 32 -7.58 -14.39 35.48
C PRO A 32 -7.57 -15.87 35.03
N ASP A 33 -6.59 -16.65 35.51
CA ASP A 33 -6.37 -18.03 35.04
C ASP A 33 -7.58 -18.96 35.23
N GLY A 34 -8.44 -18.72 36.23
CA GLY A 34 -9.65 -19.50 36.50
C GLY A 34 -10.85 -19.18 35.58
N GLU A 35 -10.94 -17.96 35.05
CA GLU A 35 -12.09 -17.48 34.27
C GLU A 35 -11.90 -17.65 32.76
N ARG A 36 -10.65 -17.89 32.31
CA ARG A 36 -10.36 -18.24 30.91
C ARG A 36 -11.08 -19.50 30.44
N PHE A 37 -11.35 -20.44 31.34
CA PHE A 37 -12.08 -21.67 31.03
C PHE A 37 -13.56 -21.41 30.75
N VAL A 38 -14.17 -20.48 31.51
CA VAL A 38 -15.55 -20.04 31.33
C VAL A 38 -15.70 -19.34 29.97
N LEU A 39 -14.80 -18.41 29.65
CA LEU A 39 -14.73 -17.74 28.35
C LEU A 39 -14.63 -18.75 27.19
N PHE A 40 -13.76 -19.75 27.33
CA PHE A 40 -13.61 -20.82 26.35
C PHE A 40 -14.91 -21.61 26.13
N SER A 41 -15.63 -21.92 27.20
CA SER A 41 -16.89 -22.66 27.12
C SER A 41 -17.99 -21.84 26.43
N SER A 42 -18.07 -20.54 26.71
CA SER A 42 -19.01 -19.59 26.09
C SER A 42 -18.73 -19.42 24.59
N ILE A 43 -17.46 -19.25 24.20
CA ILE A 43 -17.04 -19.15 22.79
C ILE A 43 -17.30 -20.47 22.03
N LYS A 44 -17.02 -21.62 22.65
CA LYS A 44 -17.22 -22.93 22.02
C LYS A 44 -18.70 -23.27 21.84
N LYS A 45 -19.58 -22.80 22.73
CA LYS A 45 -21.04 -23.06 22.67
C LYS A 45 -21.75 -22.25 21.57
N LYS A 46 -21.21 -21.10 21.17
CA LYS A 46 -21.74 -20.24 20.08
C LYS A 46 -21.10 -20.50 18.71
N ARG A 47 -20.25 -21.53 18.60
CA ARG A 47 -19.52 -21.98 17.40
C ARG A 47 -20.37 -22.15 16.12
N GLU A 48 -21.69 -22.25 16.22
CA GLU A 48 -22.57 -22.61 15.11
C GLU A 48 -23.36 -21.42 14.51
N GLN A 49 -23.28 -20.22 15.08
CA GLN A 49 -23.81 -18.99 14.47
C GLN A 49 -22.87 -17.80 14.70
N SER A 50 -22.51 -17.12 13.60
CA SER A 50 -22.25 -15.66 13.51
C SER A 50 -20.82 -15.09 13.73
N GLU A 51 -20.73 -13.83 13.27
CA GLU A 51 -19.64 -13.00 12.79
C GLU A 51 -18.67 -12.50 13.89
N ALA A 52 -17.47 -12.08 13.48
CA ALA A 52 -16.42 -11.57 14.38
C ALA A 52 -16.91 -10.52 15.40
N LYS A 53 -17.84 -9.65 15.02
CA LYS A 53 -18.38 -8.62 15.92
C LYS A 53 -19.11 -9.22 17.13
N GLU A 54 -19.90 -10.28 16.95
CA GLU A 54 -20.65 -10.90 18.05
C GLU A 54 -19.70 -11.54 19.08
N VAL A 55 -18.60 -12.14 18.61
CA VAL A 55 -17.57 -12.69 19.50
C VAL A 55 -16.91 -11.59 20.33
N LEU A 56 -16.62 -10.43 19.73
CA LEU A 56 -16.06 -9.29 20.46
C LEU A 56 -17.04 -8.81 21.55
N GLU A 57 -18.32 -8.64 21.21
CA GLU A 57 -19.37 -8.23 22.15
C GLU A 57 -19.48 -9.20 23.34
N ILE A 58 -19.48 -10.51 23.09
CA ILE A 58 -19.52 -11.53 24.15
C ILE A 58 -18.30 -11.43 25.06
N VAL A 59 -17.10 -11.26 24.48
CA VAL A 59 -15.88 -11.16 25.26
C VAL A 59 -15.92 -9.91 26.15
N CYS A 60 -16.41 -8.80 25.63
CA CYS A 60 -16.63 -7.59 26.41
C CYS A 60 -17.70 -7.79 27.51
N ASP A 61 -18.82 -8.45 27.21
CA ASP A 61 -19.86 -8.77 28.21
C ASP A 61 -19.32 -9.62 29.36
N GLU A 62 -18.41 -10.56 29.09
CA GLU A 62 -17.76 -11.35 30.13
C GLU A 62 -16.72 -10.54 30.91
N ILE A 63 -16.02 -9.59 30.27
CA ILE A 63 -15.13 -8.66 30.97
C ILE A 63 -15.93 -7.81 31.94
N ASP A 64 -17.07 -7.25 31.52
CA ASP A 64 -17.90 -6.35 32.32
C ASP A 64 -18.52 -7.02 33.55
N LYS A 65 -18.62 -8.37 33.55
CA LYS A 65 -19.09 -9.15 34.70
C LYS A 65 -18.03 -9.33 35.79
N LEU A 66 -16.76 -9.04 35.50
CA LEU A 66 -15.68 -9.24 36.45
C LEU A 66 -15.70 -8.13 37.50
N GLU A 67 -15.86 -8.49 38.77
CA GLU A 67 -15.77 -7.53 39.86
C GLU A 67 -14.35 -6.93 39.94
N TYR A 68 -14.26 -5.60 39.96
CA TYR A 68 -13.01 -4.90 40.21
C TYR A 68 -13.22 -3.72 41.15
N SER A 69 -12.30 -3.53 42.09
CA SER A 69 -12.28 -2.39 43.01
C SER A 69 -11.35 -1.30 42.45
N GLY A 70 -11.88 -0.37 41.67
CA GLY A 70 -11.11 0.74 41.09
C GLY A 70 -12.00 1.72 40.31
N THR A 71 -11.43 2.81 39.82
CA THR A 71 -12.15 3.82 39.02
C THR A 71 -12.14 3.51 37.51
N TYR A 72 -11.40 2.49 37.05
CA TYR A 72 -11.35 2.05 35.66
C TYR A 72 -11.13 0.54 35.56
N HIS A 73 -11.72 -0.10 34.55
CA HIS A 73 -11.67 -1.56 34.36
C HIS A 73 -10.27 -1.98 33.85
N PRO A 74 -9.40 -2.61 34.67
CA PRO A 74 -8.01 -2.86 34.31
C PRO A 74 -7.86 -3.81 33.11
N PHE A 75 -8.91 -4.60 32.86
CA PHE A 75 -8.95 -5.61 31.82
C PHE A 75 -9.07 -5.04 30.39
N TYR A 76 -9.51 -3.78 30.23
CA TYR A 76 -9.57 -3.09 28.93
C TYR A 76 -8.31 -2.29 28.59
N ALA A 77 -7.50 -1.93 29.59
CA ALA A 77 -6.31 -1.09 29.41
C ALA A 77 -5.28 -1.69 28.45
N ARG A 78 -5.02 -3.01 28.55
CA ARG A 78 -4.07 -3.68 27.65
C ARG A 78 -4.66 -3.95 26.25
N PRO A 79 -5.89 -4.48 26.11
CA PRO A 79 -6.52 -4.69 24.82
C PRO A 79 -6.65 -3.45 23.95
N ILE A 80 -6.99 -2.29 24.53
CA ILE A 80 -7.16 -1.06 23.74
C ILE A 80 -5.83 -0.56 23.17
N LEU A 81 -4.73 -0.70 23.93
CA LEU A 81 -3.39 -0.35 23.47
C LEU A 81 -2.94 -1.27 22.34
N GLU A 82 -3.15 -2.59 22.49
CA GLU A 82 -2.80 -3.55 21.45
C GLU A 82 -3.66 -3.37 20.19
N ALA A 83 -4.97 -3.18 20.35
CA ALA A 83 -5.87 -2.86 19.24
C ALA A 83 -5.40 -1.60 18.48
N SER A 84 -4.84 -0.64 19.19
CA SER A 84 -4.27 0.58 18.61
C SER A 84 -2.97 0.34 17.87
N CYS A 85 -2.14 -0.60 18.31
CA CYS A 85 -0.95 -1.04 17.58
C CYS A 85 -1.30 -1.79 16.28
N GLN A 86 -2.45 -2.46 16.24
CA GLN A 86 -2.84 -3.36 15.14
C GLN A 86 -3.90 -2.77 14.20
N ASN A 87 -4.21 -1.48 14.37
CA ASN A 87 -5.22 -0.76 13.58
C ASN A 87 -6.64 -1.36 13.66
N ALA A 88 -6.96 -1.97 14.81
CA ALA A 88 -8.23 -2.62 15.08
C ALA A 88 -9.29 -1.64 15.61
N VAL A 89 -9.80 -0.77 14.73
CA VAL A 89 -10.71 0.32 15.10
C VAL A 89 -12.01 -0.18 15.72
N GLU A 90 -12.52 -1.32 15.29
CA GLU A 90 -13.74 -1.95 15.79
C GLU A 90 -13.59 -2.39 17.26
N VAL A 91 -12.42 -2.91 17.63
CA VAL A 91 -12.09 -3.28 19.01
C VAL A 91 -11.93 -2.02 19.87
N VAL A 92 -11.24 -0.99 19.36
CA VAL A 92 -11.10 0.29 20.07
C VAL A 92 -12.46 0.95 20.31
N HIS A 93 -13.33 0.96 19.29
CA HIS A 93 -14.68 1.52 19.37
C HIS A 93 -15.52 0.80 20.43
N GLU A 94 -15.58 -0.53 20.40
CA GLU A 94 -16.36 -1.31 21.36
C GLU A 94 -15.87 -1.09 22.81
N ILE A 95 -14.56 -1.08 23.02
CA ILE A 95 -13.99 -0.83 24.35
C ILE A 95 -14.33 0.58 24.84
N LEU A 96 -14.23 1.60 23.98
CA LEU A 96 -14.50 2.99 24.39
C LEU A 96 -15.98 3.28 24.67
N ILE A 97 -16.91 2.53 24.06
CA ILE A 97 -18.33 2.60 24.40
C ILE A 97 -18.56 2.07 25.82
N ARG A 98 -17.88 0.97 26.19
CA ARG A 98 -18.10 0.28 27.47
C ARG A 98 -17.31 0.87 28.64
N SER A 99 -16.07 1.26 28.39
CA SER A 99 -15.21 1.92 29.38
C SER A 99 -14.44 3.07 28.74
N PRO A 100 -15.05 4.28 28.71
CA PRO A 100 -14.36 5.51 28.35
C PRO A 100 -13.13 5.79 29.22
N GLU A 101 -13.07 5.27 30.45
CA GLU A 101 -11.91 5.43 31.34
C GLU A 101 -10.67 4.66 30.86
N ALA A 102 -10.77 3.86 29.80
CA ALA A 102 -9.62 3.22 29.17
C ALA A 102 -8.74 4.20 28.37
N ILE A 103 -9.23 5.41 28.02
CA ILE A 103 -8.48 6.44 27.26
C ILE A 103 -7.09 6.77 27.84
N PRO A 104 -6.94 7.07 29.15
CA PRO A 104 -5.65 7.39 29.77
C PRO A 104 -4.69 6.19 29.91
N SER A 105 -5.03 5.02 29.39
CA SER A 105 -4.14 3.85 29.42
C SER A 105 -2.83 4.15 28.69
N THR A 106 -1.73 3.67 29.25
CA THR A 106 -0.39 3.84 28.67
C THR A 106 0.34 2.50 28.60
N ASP A 107 1.20 2.36 27.60
CA ASP A 107 2.09 1.21 27.50
C ASP A 107 3.24 1.29 28.51
N LYS A 108 4.15 0.31 28.47
CA LYS A 108 5.32 0.26 29.35
C LYS A 108 6.27 1.45 29.17
N ASN A 109 6.22 2.13 28.03
CA ASN A 109 7.03 3.29 27.71
C ASN A 109 6.31 4.61 28.02
N GLY A 110 5.08 4.55 28.55
CA GLY A 110 4.24 5.71 28.82
C GLY A 110 3.48 6.24 27.60
N TYR A 111 3.46 5.52 26.48
CA TYR A 111 2.73 5.92 25.28
C TYR A 111 1.24 5.58 25.40
N GLY A 112 0.41 6.59 25.20
CA GLY A 112 -1.04 6.43 25.13
C GLY A 112 -1.53 5.90 23.78
N ILE A 113 -2.84 5.66 23.71
CA ILE A 113 -3.54 5.07 22.56
C ILE A 113 -3.22 5.81 21.24
N ILE A 114 -3.28 7.15 21.23
CA ILE A 114 -3.02 7.94 20.02
C ILE A 114 -1.54 7.91 19.60
N GLN A 115 -0.61 7.89 20.56
CA GLN A 115 0.83 7.83 20.27
C GLN A 115 1.19 6.47 19.68
N LEU A 116 0.65 5.39 20.24
CA LEU A 116 0.81 4.03 19.69
C LEU A 116 0.21 3.94 18.28
N ALA A 117 -0.97 4.51 18.05
CA ALA A 117 -1.55 4.54 16.72
C ALA A 117 -0.63 5.25 15.70
N ILE A 118 0.05 6.32 16.10
CA ILE A 118 1.00 7.03 15.23
C ILE A 118 2.28 6.24 14.98
N ILE A 119 2.87 5.68 16.02
CA ILE A 119 4.10 4.87 15.94
C ILE A 119 3.88 3.64 15.06
N HIS A 120 2.73 2.98 15.22
CA HIS A 120 2.36 1.77 14.47
C HIS A 120 1.63 2.05 13.15
N ARG A 121 1.47 3.32 12.78
CA ARG A 121 0.78 3.75 11.54
C ARG A 121 -0.69 3.32 11.45
N SER A 122 -1.35 3.11 12.57
CA SER A 122 -2.75 2.67 12.65
C SER A 122 -3.71 3.79 12.28
N GLU A 123 -3.84 4.01 10.98
CA GLU A 123 -4.60 5.13 10.39
C GLU A 123 -6.07 5.16 10.81
N LYS A 124 -6.75 4.00 10.83
CA LYS A 124 -8.18 3.93 11.17
C LYS A 124 -8.40 4.30 12.63
N VAL A 125 -7.56 3.76 13.51
CA VAL A 125 -7.62 4.05 14.95
C VAL A 125 -7.26 5.51 15.22
N PHE A 126 -6.19 6.03 14.61
CA PHE A 126 -5.81 7.43 14.73
C PHE A 126 -6.93 8.36 14.30
N ARG A 127 -7.53 8.12 13.13
CA ARG A 127 -8.64 8.93 12.61
C ARG A 127 -9.85 8.86 13.54
N TYR A 128 -10.20 7.66 14.01
CA TYR A 128 -11.30 7.47 14.96
C TYR A 128 -11.10 8.29 16.24
N ILE A 129 -9.93 8.18 16.88
CA ILE A 129 -9.63 8.88 18.14
C ILE A 129 -9.48 10.39 17.92
N TYR A 130 -8.82 10.80 16.83
CA TYR A 130 -8.55 12.20 16.56
C TYR A 130 -9.80 12.96 16.09
N GLU A 131 -10.64 12.37 15.23
CA GLU A 131 -11.82 13.04 14.69
C GLU A 131 -13.02 13.01 15.63
N PHE A 132 -13.26 11.88 16.31
CA PHE A 132 -14.44 11.65 17.16
C PHE A 132 -14.15 11.83 18.65
N GLY A 133 -12.88 11.95 19.06
CA GLY A 133 -12.52 12.22 20.44
C GLY A 133 -12.72 13.68 20.84
N GLU A 134 -13.16 13.89 22.10
CA GLU A 134 -13.35 15.23 22.68
C GLU A 134 -12.03 15.98 22.96
N HIS A 135 -10.89 15.27 22.89
CA HIS A 135 -9.58 15.73 23.36
C HIS A 135 -8.65 16.26 22.26
N LYS A 136 -9.18 16.75 21.13
CA LYS A 136 -8.38 17.24 19.98
C LYS A 136 -7.27 18.22 20.37
N ASN A 137 -7.56 19.15 21.28
CA ASN A 137 -6.60 20.16 21.71
C ASN A 137 -5.45 19.55 22.55
N LEU A 138 -5.73 18.51 23.34
CA LEU A 138 -4.73 17.79 24.11
C LEU A 138 -3.75 17.08 23.18
N TYR A 139 -4.26 16.38 22.17
CA TYR A 139 -3.45 15.63 21.21
C TYR A 139 -2.51 16.51 20.40
N ARG A 140 -2.92 17.75 20.12
CA ARG A 140 -2.13 18.74 19.38
C ARG A 140 -0.87 19.22 20.09
N THR A 141 -0.88 19.18 21.41
CA THR A 141 0.23 19.62 22.27
C THR A 141 0.90 18.46 23.00
N LEU A 142 0.52 17.22 22.66
CA LEU A 142 0.99 16.03 23.35
C LEU A 142 2.48 15.81 23.09
N GLU A 143 3.23 15.57 24.17
CA GLU A 143 4.66 15.31 24.14
C GLU A 143 4.98 14.07 24.98
N ASP A 144 5.99 13.31 24.56
CA ASP A 144 6.56 12.24 25.37
C ASP A 144 7.59 12.76 26.39
N SER A 145 8.15 11.84 27.18
CA SER A 145 9.18 12.15 28.18
C SER A 145 10.45 12.82 27.62
N TYR A 146 10.68 12.69 26.32
CA TYR A 146 11.80 13.30 25.60
C TYR A 146 11.39 14.58 24.84
N LYS A 147 10.21 15.13 25.14
CA LYS A 147 9.60 16.27 24.43
C LYS A 147 9.38 16.01 22.93
N ASN A 148 9.28 14.76 22.51
CA ASN A 148 8.84 14.43 21.16
C ASN A 148 7.33 14.66 21.07
N ASN A 149 6.93 15.63 20.26
CA ASN A 149 5.53 15.76 19.89
C ASN A 149 5.08 14.63 18.94
N ILE A 150 3.79 14.57 18.64
CA ILE A 150 3.22 13.52 17.77
C ILE A 150 3.84 13.48 16.36
N LEU A 151 4.37 14.60 15.84
CA LEU A 151 5.03 14.64 14.53
C LEU A 151 6.43 14.02 14.58
N HIS A 152 7.17 14.17 15.68
CA HIS A 152 8.42 13.43 15.91
C HIS A 152 8.16 11.92 15.97
N LEU A 153 7.07 11.50 16.61
CA LEU A 153 6.70 10.08 16.68
C LEU A 153 6.30 9.52 15.30
N ALA A 154 5.59 10.31 14.48
CA ALA A 154 5.34 9.97 13.09
C ALA A 154 6.64 9.88 12.27
N GLY A 155 7.66 10.66 12.64
CA GLY A 155 8.99 10.65 12.05
C GLY A 155 9.80 9.38 12.32
N LYS A 156 9.49 8.62 13.38
CA LYS A 156 10.20 7.38 13.70
C LYS A 156 9.86 6.27 12.71
N LEU A 157 10.81 5.41 12.38
CA LEU A 157 10.57 4.27 11.51
C LEU A 157 9.57 3.30 12.17
N ALA A 158 8.56 2.86 11.41
CA ALA A 158 7.54 1.95 11.94
C ALA A 158 8.16 0.61 12.41
N PRO A 159 7.57 -0.04 13.44
CA PRO A 159 8.00 -1.35 13.90
C PRO A 159 8.05 -2.40 12.79
N VAL A 160 8.95 -3.38 12.95
CA VAL A 160 9.21 -4.44 11.94
C VAL A 160 7.94 -5.21 11.59
N SER A 161 7.06 -5.47 12.57
CA SER A 161 5.77 -6.16 12.37
C SER A 161 4.89 -5.43 11.35
N VAL A 162 4.75 -4.11 11.50
CA VAL A 162 3.98 -3.25 10.59
C VAL A 162 4.64 -3.18 9.22
N ARG A 163 5.97 -3.04 9.18
CA ARG A 163 6.73 -2.94 7.94
C ARG A 163 6.62 -4.21 7.07
N ASN A 164 6.69 -5.38 7.70
CA ASN A 164 6.60 -6.65 6.99
C ASN A 164 5.21 -6.92 6.41
N GLN A 165 4.16 -6.35 6.99
CA GLN A 165 2.78 -6.50 6.53
C GLN A 165 2.42 -5.58 5.36
N ARG A 166 2.94 -4.35 5.33
CA ARG A 166 2.49 -3.34 4.35
C ARG A 166 3.03 -3.54 2.95
N THR A 167 4.36 -3.61 2.79
CA THR A 167 4.95 -3.46 1.46
C THR A 167 6.38 -4.01 1.39
N ARG A 168 6.69 -4.90 0.42
CA ARG A 168 8.07 -5.36 0.15
C ARG A 168 8.93 -4.35 -0.62
N CYS A 169 8.31 -3.36 -1.26
CA CYS A 169 8.98 -2.31 -2.02
C CYS A 169 9.44 -1.15 -1.11
N PRO A 170 10.76 -0.90 -0.97
CA PRO A 170 11.27 0.18 -0.10
C PRO A 170 10.80 1.58 -0.51
N ALA A 171 10.66 1.84 -1.81
CA ALA A 171 10.23 3.15 -2.32
C ALA A 171 8.77 3.46 -1.99
N LEU A 172 7.89 2.46 -2.12
CA LEU A 172 6.47 2.62 -1.78
C LEU A 172 6.29 2.72 -0.26
N GLN A 173 7.09 1.99 0.53
CA GLN A 173 7.09 2.15 1.98
C GLN A 173 7.50 3.58 2.38
N LEU A 174 8.58 4.12 1.81
CA LEU A 174 9.00 5.49 2.08
C LEU A 174 7.91 6.51 1.69
N GLN A 175 7.24 6.30 0.55
CA GLN A 175 6.14 7.16 0.12
C GLN A 175 4.98 7.13 1.12
N GLN A 176 4.59 5.95 1.61
CA GLN A 176 3.54 5.79 2.62
C GLN A 176 3.91 6.47 3.94
N ASP A 177 5.16 6.31 4.40
CA ASP A 177 5.65 6.95 5.62
C ASP A 177 5.68 8.48 5.49
N LEU A 178 6.02 9.02 4.30
CA LEU A 178 5.94 10.45 4.03
C LEU A 178 4.50 10.98 3.99
N GLN A 179 3.58 10.25 3.36
CA GLN A 179 2.16 10.60 3.35
C GLN A 179 1.59 10.63 4.77
N TRP A 180 1.93 9.61 5.57
CA TRP A 180 1.55 9.55 6.98
C TRP A 180 2.05 10.77 7.75
N GLN A 181 3.33 11.14 7.57
CA GLN A 181 3.90 12.32 8.23
C GLN A 181 3.16 13.60 7.82
N GLU A 182 2.84 13.79 6.54
CA GLU A 182 2.08 14.96 6.06
C GLU A 182 0.65 14.99 6.60
N GLU A 183 -0.02 13.85 6.78
CA GLU A 183 -1.33 13.81 7.44
C GLU A 183 -1.23 14.22 8.92
N ILE A 184 -0.26 13.68 9.67
CA ILE A 184 -0.04 14.06 11.07
C ILE A 184 0.36 15.53 11.20
N LYS A 185 1.10 16.07 10.24
CA LYS A 185 1.51 17.47 10.21
C LYS A 185 0.32 18.44 10.12
N LYS A 186 -0.77 18.06 9.44
CA LYS A 186 -2.02 18.85 9.42
C LYS A 186 -2.73 18.86 10.76
N CYS A 187 -2.46 17.85 11.60
CA CYS A 187 -3.11 17.70 12.89
C CYS A 187 -2.44 18.53 13.99
N VAL A 188 -1.15 18.90 13.88
CA VAL A 188 -0.40 19.66 14.90
C VAL A 188 -0.52 21.17 14.75
N PHE A 189 -0.30 21.91 15.84
CA PHE A 189 -0.15 23.37 15.76
C PHE A 189 1.10 23.77 14.97
N PRO A 190 1.07 24.89 14.21
CA PRO A 190 2.22 25.34 13.43
C PRO A 190 3.52 25.49 14.24
N THR A 191 3.43 25.92 15.49
CA THR A 191 4.57 26.06 16.41
C THR A 191 5.24 24.74 16.77
N TYR A 192 4.54 23.61 16.63
CA TYR A 192 5.03 22.27 16.93
C TYR A 192 5.67 21.58 15.72
N ILE A 193 5.45 22.08 14.50
CA ILE A 193 6.03 21.50 13.28
C ILE A 193 7.56 21.56 13.31
N THR A 194 8.11 22.65 13.83
CA THR A 194 9.57 22.88 13.92
C THR A 194 10.07 22.88 15.37
N LYS A 195 9.24 22.46 16.32
CA LYS A 195 9.64 22.39 17.74
C LYS A 195 10.70 21.32 17.90
N GLU A 196 11.75 21.64 18.63
CA GLU A 196 12.84 20.72 18.93
C GLU A 196 12.54 19.87 20.16
N ASN A 197 12.94 18.60 20.11
CA ASN A 197 12.94 17.71 21.27
C ASN A 197 14.14 18.01 22.21
N ILE A 198 14.31 17.21 23.28
CA ILE A 198 15.43 17.42 24.22
C ILE A 198 16.83 17.28 23.58
N PHE A 199 16.92 16.60 22.44
CA PHE A 199 18.14 16.38 21.68
C PHE A 199 18.39 17.46 20.62
N LYS A 200 17.56 18.53 20.60
CA LYS A 200 17.59 19.59 19.59
C LYS A 200 17.32 19.08 18.17
N GLU A 201 16.55 18.00 18.05
CA GLU A 201 16.13 17.45 16.77
C GLU A 201 14.70 17.91 16.48
N THR A 202 14.45 18.35 15.24
CA THR A 202 13.10 18.64 14.74
C THR A 202 12.44 17.36 14.18
N PRO A 203 11.12 17.34 13.97
CA PRO A 203 10.44 16.17 13.38
C PRO A 203 11.02 15.76 12.02
N ASP A 204 11.35 16.73 11.17
CA ASP A 204 11.97 16.48 9.85
C ASP A 204 13.38 15.88 9.98
N MET A 205 14.16 16.29 10.98
CA MET A 205 15.48 15.71 11.24
C MET A 205 15.38 14.25 11.67
N ILE A 206 14.44 13.92 12.56
CA ILE A 206 14.19 12.53 12.97
C ILE A 206 13.76 11.69 11.77
N PHE A 207 12.81 12.17 10.96
CA PHE A 207 12.36 11.44 9.78
C PHE A 207 13.52 11.11 8.84
N ASN A 208 14.34 12.11 8.50
CA ASN A 208 15.47 11.94 7.58
C ASN A 208 16.54 10.99 8.13
N LYS A 209 16.77 11.02 9.45
CA LYS A 209 17.74 10.15 10.14
C LYS A 209 17.27 8.69 10.13
N GLU A 210 16.03 8.45 10.54
CA GLU A 210 15.42 7.11 10.67
C GLU A 210 15.20 6.45 9.30
N HIS A 211 14.84 7.23 8.27
CA HIS A 211 14.53 6.70 6.95
C HIS A 211 15.73 6.73 5.98
N LYS A 212 16.93 7.14 6.41
CA LYS A 212 18.13 7.28 5.56
C LYS A 212 18.46 6.00 4.79
N ASN A 213 18.38 4.84 5.42
CA ASN A 213 18.65 3.56 4.76
C ASN A 213 17.52 3.17 3.80
N LEU A 214 16.27 3.35 4.20
CA LEU A 214 15.10 3.10 3.37
C LEU A 214 15.10 3.96 2.10
N MET A 215 15.54 5.22 2.20
CA MET A 215 15.74 6.11 1.05
C MET A 215 16.77 5.55 0.07
N LYS A 216 17.93 5.11 0.56
CA LYS A 216 18.97 4.52 -0.31
C LYS A 216 18.49 3.25 -0.99
N GLU A 217 17.67 2.45 -0.31
CA GLU A 217 17.07 1.24 -0.88
C GLU A 217 15.98 1.58 -1.90
N GLY A 218 15.10 2.54 -1.59
CA GLY A 218 14.05 3.02 -2.49
C GLY A 218 14.63 3.64 -3.77
N GLU A 219 15.67 4.47 -3.65
CA GLU A 219 16.40 5.03 -4.78
C GLU A 219 17.01 3.92 -5.64
N ARG A 220 17.73 2.96 -5.04
CA ARG A 220 18.30 1.82 -5.78
C ARG A 220 17.24 1.01 -6.50
N TRP A 221 16.11 0.77 -5.86
CA TRP A 221 15.00 0.02 -6.43
C TRP A 221 14.40 0.75 -7.64
N ILE A 222 14.11 2.05 -7.52
CA ILE A 222 13.56 2.86 -8.63
C ILE A 222 14.56 2.96 -9.78
N ARG A 223 15.84 3.18 -9.51
CA ARG A 223 16.87 3.22 -10.57
C ARG A 223 16.97 1.89 -11.31
N THR A 224 16.86 0.77 -10.60
CA THR A 224 16.91 -0.58 -11.20
C THR A 224 15.67 -0.85 -12.06
N MET A 225 14.49 -0.47 -11.57
CA MET A 225 13.25 -0.53 -12.36
C MET A 225 13.35 0.34 -13.61
N ALA A 226 13.75 1.61 -13.47
CA ALA A 226 13.87 2.54 -14.58
C ALA A 226 14.82 2.02 -15.66
N LYS A 227 15.95 1.43 -15.27
CA LYS A 227 16.88 0.78 -16.21
C LYS A 227 16.21 -0.38 -16.97
N SER A 228 15.51 -1.25 -16.25
CA SER A 228 14.83 -2.41 -16.84
C SER A 228 13.74 -1.98 -17.82
N CYS A 229 12.93 -0.99 -17.45
CA CYS A 229 11.89 -0.43 -18.32
C CYS A 229 12.49 0.33 -19.51
N SER A 230 13.62 1.03 -19.35
CA SER A 230 14.34 1.64 -20.47
C SER A 230 14.82 0.60 -21.48
N ILE A 231 15.33 -0.55 -21.03
CA ILE A 231 15.74 -1.64 -21.93
C ILE A 231 14.53 -2.15 -22.74
N ILE A 232 13.40 -2.41 -22.08
CA ILE A 232 12.16 -2.86 -22.76
C ILE A 232 11.68 -1.81 -23.77
N ALA A 233 11.64 -0.54 -23.36
CA ALA A 233 11.22 0.55 -24.24
C ALA A 233 12.15 0.68 -25.46
N ALA A 234 13.47 0.57 -25.28
CA ALA A 234 14.44 0.58 -26.37
C ALA A 234 14.21 -0.58 -27.35
N LEU A 235 13.97 -1.79 -26.84
CA LEU A 235 13.65 -2.95 -27.69
C LEU A 235 12.38 -2.70 -28.53
N ILE A 236 11.31 -2.17 -27.93
CA ILE A 236 10.08 -1.82 -28.65
C ILE A 236 10.36 -0.74 -29.70
N THR A 237 11.11 0.31 -29.35
CA THR A 237 11.52 1.37 -30.29
C THR A 237 12.27 0.77 -31.49
N THR A 238 13.26 -0.09 -31.26
CA THR A 238 14.02 -0.74 -32.33
C THR A 238 13.13 -1.59 -33.22
N LEU A 239 12.28 -2.44 -32.65
CA LEU A 239 11.41 -3.34 -33.42
C LEU A 239 10.39 -2.56 -34.26
N THR A 240 9.77 -1.51 -33.70
CA THR A 240 8.80 -0.67 -34.40
C THR A 240 9.45 0.22 -35.45
N PHE A 241 10.67 0.71 -35.21
CA PHE A 241 11.46 1.45 -36.19
C PHE A 241 11.87 0.55 -37.37
N THR A 242 12.37 -0.66 -37.09
CA THR A 242 12.68 -1.65 -38.13
C THR A 242 11.43 -1.98 -38.95
N ALA A 243 10.30 -2.24 -38.30
CA ALA A 243 9.03 -2.52 -38.98
C ALA A 243 8.54 -1.35 -39.84
N ALA A 244 8.82 -0.10 -39.44
CA ALA A 244 8.46 1.09 -40.21
C ALA A 244 9.25 1.20 -41.52
N ILE A 245 10.54 0.84 -41.51
CA ILE A 245 11.39 0.91 -42.71
C ILE A 245 11.23 -0.32 -43.61
N THR A 246 10.90 -1.49 -43.05
CA THR A 246 10.73 -2.74 -43.80
C THR A 246 9.27 -2.96 -44.23
N ILE A 247 8.54 -1.89 -44.62
CA ILE A 247 7.10 -1.93 -44.92
C ILE A 247 6.74 -3.23 -45.66
N PRO A 248 5.90 -4.11 -45.06
CA PRO A 248 5.46 -5.33 -45.73
C PRO A 248 4.63 -4.87 -46.93
N GLY A 249 5.09 -5.15 -48.15
CA GLY A 249 4.40 -4.76 -49.39
C GLY A 249 5.29 -4.41 -50.57
N GLY A 250 6.57 -4.08 -50.35
CA GLY A 250 7.50 -3.71 -51.42
C GLY A 250 7.12 -2.41 -52.16
N SER A 251 8.10 -1.70 -52.70
CA SER A 251 7.84 -0.57 -53.60
C SER A 251 8.05 -1.03 -55.05
N ASP A 252 6.99 -1.08 -55.85
CA ASP A 252 7.18 -1.02 -57.30
C ASP A 252 7.70 0.38 -57.62
N GLN A 253 8.89 0.49 -58.21
CA GLN A 253 9.55 1.76 -58.55
C GLN A 253 8.76 2.65 -59.54
N VAL A 254 7.58 2.20 -59.99
CA VAL A 254 6.72 2.89 -60.97
C VAL A 254 5.38 3.33 -60.35
N LYS A 255 4.96 2.77 -59.22
CA LYS A 255 3.71 3.12 -58.53
C LYS A 255 3.91 2.97 -57.02
N TRP A 256 3.80 4.08 -56.29
CA TRP A 256 3.82 4.14 -54.82
C TRP A 256 2.62 3.46 -54.13
N THR A 257 2.06 2.42 -54.73
CA THR A 257 0.98 1.62 -54.17
C THR A 257 1.56 0.30 -53.66
N PRO A 258 1.58 0.06 -52.34
CA PRO A 258 2.04 -1.21 -51.79
C PRO A 258 1.17 -2.34 -52.36
N PHE A 259 1.81 -3.46 -52.72
CA PHE A 259 1.24 -4.64 -53.37
C PHE A 259 0.10 -5.32 -52.59
N LEU A 260 -0.20 -4.86 -51.37
CA LEU A 260 -1.23 -5.43 -50.50
C LEU A 260 -2.61 -4.85 -50.79
N GLU A 261 -3.48 -5.71 -51.31
CA GLU A 261 -4.87 -5.41 -51.66
C GLU A 261 -5.69 -4.87 -50.46
N ASN A 262 -5.29 -5.17 -49.23
CA ASN A 262 -6.01 -4.78 -48.02
C ASN A 262 -5.51 -3.45 -47.42
N LYS A 263 -5.88 -2.34 -48.08
CA LYS A 263 -5.54 -0.96 -47.65
C LYS A 263 -5.89 -0.65 -46.19
N LYS A 264 -6.95 -1.25 -45.65
CA LYS A 264 -7.41 -0.99 -44.27
C LYS A 264 -6.43 -1.53 -43.22
N ALA A 265 -5.95 -2.75 -43.40
CA ALA A 265 -4.99 -3.36 -42.47
C ALA A 265 -3.60 -2.70 -42.54
N LEU A 266 -3.19 -2.19 -43.72
CA LEU A 266 -1.96 -1.43 -43.86
C LEU A 266 -2.02 -0.05 -43.16
N ILE A 267 -3.15 0.66 -43.29
CA ILE A 267 -3.36 1.92 -42.56
C ILE A 267 -3.36 1.68 -41.05
N LEU A 268 -4.04 0.62 -40.59
CA LEU A 268 -4.07 0.22 -39.19
C LEU A 268 -2.66 -0.09 -38.66
N PHE A 269 -1.87 -0.87 -39.41
CA PHE A 269 -0.47 -1.14 -39.10
C PHE A 269 0.34 0.15 -38.95
N SER A 270 0.25 1.06 -39.94
CA SER A 270 1.04 2.30 -39.94
C SER A 270 0.72 3.20 -38.74
N ILE A 271 -0.57 3.39 -38.43
CA ILE A 271 -1.01 4.19 -37.29
C ILE A 271 -0.55 3.56 -35.97
N SER A 272 -0.81 2.26 -35.77
CA SER A 272 -0.44 1.56 -34.54
C SER A 272 1.08 1.50 -34.34
N ASN A 273 1.86 1.27 -35.39
CA ASN A 273 3.31 1.26 -35.32
C ASN A 273 3.88 2.65 -34.96
N THR A 274 3.30 3.71 -35.52
CA THR A 274 3.68 5.10 -35.21
C THR A 274 3.39 5.45 -33.74
N ILE A 275 2.19 5.11 -33.25
CA ILE A 275 1.83 5.30 -31.83
C ILE A 275 2.79 4.53 -30.93
N SER A 276 3.09 3.28 -31.27
CA SER A 276 4.02 2.44 -30.52
C SER A 276 5.41 3.07 -30.43
N LEU A 277 5.92 3.58 -31.55
CA LEU A 277 7.24 4.20 -31.63
C LEU A 277 7.33 5.45 -30.75
N PHE A 278 6.42 6.42 -30.92
CA PHE A 278 6.43 7.65 -30.12
C PHE A 278 6.19 7.40 -28.62
N ALA A 279 5.31 6.46 -28.27
CA ALA A 279 5.08 6.09 -26.88
C ALA A 279 6.33 5.42 -26.24
N SER A 280 7.04 4.57 -26.97
CA SER A 280 8.30 3.96 -26.49
C SER A 280 9.42 4.99 -26.30
N ILE A 281 9.57 5.94 -27.22
CA ILE A 281 10.55 7.03 -27.11
C ILE A 281 10.22 7.93 -25.91
N THR A 282 8.95 8.28 -25.73
CA THR A 282 8.50 9.06 -24.56
C THR A 282 8.83 8.33 -23.25
N THR A 283 8.59 7.02 -23.22
CA THR A 283 8.95 6.16 -22.08
C THR A 283 10.45 6.20 -21.79
N LEU A 284 11.30 6.09 -22.83
CA LEU A 284 12.75 6.20 -22.69
C LEU A 284 13.16 7.54 -22.07
N LEU A 285 12.65 8.65 -22.59
CA LEU A 285 12.98 9.99 -22.07
C LEU A 285 12.58 10.15 -20.60
N VAL A 286 11.40 9.64 -20.22
CA VAL A 286 10.93 9.69 -18.84
C VAL A 286 11.85 8.87 -17.92
N PHE A 287 12.18 7.62 -18.27
CA PHE A 287 13.06 6.79 -17.43
C PHE A 287 14.52 7.25 -17.44
N LEU A 288 15.00 7.87 -18.51
CA LEU A 288 16.30 8.56 -18.53
C LEU A 288 16.28 9.76 -17.58
N SER A 289 15.19 10.54 -17.56
CA SER A 289 15.05 11.67 -16.63
C SER A 289 15.06 11.23 -15.16
N ILE A 290 14.51 10.03 -14.88
CA ILE A 290 14.57 9.39 -13.56
C ILE A 290 16.05 9.06 -13.27
N GLN A 291 16.73 8.34 -14.15
CA GLN A 291 18.13 7.95 -13.96
C GLN A 291 19.08 9.16 -13.80
N ALA A 292 18.83 10.27 -14.48
CA ALA A 292 19.67 11.47 -14.41
C ALA A 292 19.41 12.35 -13.17
N SER A 293 18.30 12.14 -12.44
CA SER A 293 17.95 12.98 -11.30
C SER A 293 18.65 12.57 -10.00
N CYS A 294 19.04 13.57 -9.20
CA CYS A 294 19.37 13.41 -7.78
C CYS A 294 18.07 13.53 -6.98
N TYR A 295 17.80 12.59 -6.07
CA TYR A 295 16.54 12.56 -5.32
C TYR A 295 16.68 13.14 -3.92
N HIS A 296 15.74 14.02 -3.55
CA HIS A 296 15.51 14.38 -2.16
C HIS A 296 14.30 13.62 -1.60
N VAL A 297 14.19 13.59 -0.27
CA VAL A 297 13.09 12.92 0.47
C VAL A 297 11.72 13.34 -0.07
N LYS A 298 11.52 14.65 -0.28
CA LYS A 298 10.25 15.22 -0.73
C LYS A 298 9.87 14.81 -2.16
N ASP A 299 10.84 14.39 -2.97
CA ASP A 299 10.57 13.91 -4.33
C ASP A 299 9.81 12.58 -4.35
N PHE A 300 9.97 11.76 -3.31
CA PHE A 300 9.26 10.48 -3.19
C PHE A 300 7.76 10.63 -2.96
N LEU A 301 7.28 11.81 -2.54
CA LEU A 301 5.86 12.04 -2.31
C LEU A 301 5.05 12.17 -3.61
N VAL A 302 5.52 13.00 -4.55
CA VAL A 302 4.74 13.40 -5.73
C VAL A 302 5.55 13.33 -7.02
N SER A 303 6.74 13.91 -7.05
CA SER A 303 7.47 14.10 -8.31
C SER A 303 7.91 12.76 -8.90
N LEU A 304 8.40 11.85 -8.06
CA LEU A 304 8.95 10.56 -8.47
C LEU A 304 7.86 9.52 -8.82
N PRO A 305 6.81 9.28 -7.99
CA PRO A 305 5.71 8.40 -8.34
C PRO A 305 5.02 8.82 -9.64
N ARG A 306 4.84 10.14 -9.85
CA ARG A 306 4.23 10.68 -11.08
C ARG A 306 5.07 10.36 -12.31
N LYS A 307 6.39 10.54 -12.26
CA LYS A 307 7.28 10.19 -13.38
C LYS A 307 7.24 8.70 -13.69
N VAL A 308 7.30 7.85 -12.66
CA VAL A 308 7.21 6.39 -12.82
C VAL A 308 5.87 5.99 -13.44
N PHE A 309 4.76 6.56 -12.96
CA PHE A 309 3.42 6.31 -13.50
C PHE A 309 3.30 6.70 -14.98
N ILE A 310 3.74 7.92 -15.34
CA ILE A 310 3.73 8.37 -16.74
C ILE A 310 4.57 7.44 -17.61
N GLY A 311 5.78 7.07 -17.17
CA GLY A 311 6.66 6.15 -17.90
C GLY A 311 6.02 4.77 -18.12
N LEU A 312 5.44 4.18 -17.09
CA LEU A 312 4.76 2.88 -17.18
C LEU A 312 3.49 2.95 -18.06
N PHE A 313 2.73 4.02 -17.98
CA PHE A 313 1.54 4.22 -18.80
C PHE A 313 1.88 4.24 -20.30
N PHE A 314 2.87 5.07 -20.70
CA PHE A 314 3.31 5.09 -22.09
C PHE A 314 3.96 3.78 -22.53
N LEU A 315 4.62 3.04 -21.63
CA LEU A 315 5.17 1.72 -21.94
C LEU A 315 4.05 0.72 -22.28
N LEU A 316 2.97 0.71 -21.50
CA LEU A 316 1.80 -0.15 -21.75
C LEU A 316 1.08 0.21 -23.05
N VAL A 317 0.90 1.50 -23.31
CA VAL A 317 0.33 1.99 -24.58
C VAL A 317 1.20 1.53 -25.76
N SER A 318 2.53 1.66 -25.63
CA SER A 318 3.48 1.23 -26.65
C SER A 318 3.41 -0.28 -26.90
N ALA A 319 3.49 -1.10 -25.85
CA ALA A 319 3.40 -2.55 -25.97
C ALA A 319 2.08 -3.00 -26.61
N THR A 320 0.95 -2.39 -26.22
CA THR A 320 -0.36 -2.71 -26.80
C THR A 320 -0.44 -2.32 -28.28
N ALA A 321 0.03 -1.12 -28.63
CA ALA A 321 0.05 -0.65 -30.02
C ALA A 321 0.97 -1.53 -30.90
N MET A 322 2.10 -1.99 -30.37
CA MET A 322 2.99 -2.94 -31.04
C MET A 322 2.29 -4.27 -31.33
N MET A 323 1.53 -4.81 -30.38
CA MET A 323 0.77 -6.06 -30.57
C MET A 323 -0.33 -5.91 -31.63
N VAL A 324 -1.01 -4.76 -31.68
CA VAL A 324 -1.99 -4.46 -32.73
C VAL A 324 -1.31 -4.35 -34.11
N ALA A 325 -0.16 -3.67 -34.18
CA ALA A 325 0.61 -3.56 -35.42
C ALA A 325 1.06 -4.94 -35.92
N PHE A 326 1.59 -5.78 -35.03
CA PHE A 326 1.98 -7.16 -35.36
C PHE A 326 0.80 -8.00 -35.85
N SER A 327 -0.36 -7.88 -35.19
CA SER A 327 -1.59 -8.57 -35.60
C SER A 327 -2.06 -8.13 -36.98
N ALA A 328 -1.95 -6.84 -37.30
CA ALA A 328 -2.28 -6.31 -38.62
C ALA A 328 -1.32 -6.84 -39.71
N VAL A 329 -0.02 -6.96 -39.41
CA VAL A 329 0.96 -7.56 -40.34
C VAL A 329 0.67 -9.04 -40.56
N LEU A 330 0.41 -9.82 -39.50
CA LEU A 330 0.06 -11.23 -39.66
C LEU A 330 -1.23 -11.41 -40.46
N PHE A 331 -2.24 -10.56 -40.20
CA PHE A 331 -3.45 -10.55 -41.02
C PHE A 331 -3.13 -10.27 -42.49
N LEU A 332 -2.31 -9.26 -42.79
CA LEU A 332 -1.88 -8.95 -44.16
C LEU A 332 -1.17 -10.13 -44.85
N VAL A 333 -0.31 -10.87 -44.13
CA VAL A 333 0.43 -12.03 -44.68
C VAL A 333 -0.48 -13.24 -44.91
N PHE A 334 -1.39 -13.54 -43.97
CA PHE A 334 -2.16 -14.80 -43.99
C PHE A 334 -3.59 -14.68 -44.53
N CYS A 335 -4.14 -13.47 -44.71
CA CYS A 335 -5.53 -13.24 -45.10
C CYS A 335 -5.94 -13.99 -46.38
N HIS A 336 -4.99 -14.26 -47.30
CA HIS A 336 -5.30 -14.93 -48.57
C HIS A 336 -4.91 -16.40 -48.65
N GLN A 337 -3.93 -16.86 -47.85
CA GLN A 337 -3.35 -18.20 -48.02
C GLN A 337 -3.85 -19.26 -47.02
N ILE A 338 -4.14 -18.91 -45.76
CA ILE A 338 -4.46 -19.90 -44.71
C ILE A 338 -5.48 -19.34 -43.70
N PRO A 339 -6.80 -19.45 -43.96
CA PRO A 339 -7.84 -18.85 -43.11
C PRO A 339 -7.92 -19.46 -41.70
N TRP A 340 -7.47 -20.70 -41.48
CA TRP A 340 -7.45 -21.33 -40.14
C TRP A 340 -6.42 -20.69 -39.18
N MET A 341 -5.39 -19.99 -39.70
CA MET A 341 -4.40 -19.29 -38.86
C MET A 341 -4.94 -18.01 -38.22
N LEU A 342 -6.12 -17.51 -38.62
CA LEU A 342 -6.73 -16.31 -38.02
C LEU A 342 -7.16 -16.52 -36.55
N ALA A 343 -7.58 -17.74 -36.19
CA ALA A 343 -8.02 -18.08 -34.84
C ALA A 343 -6.91 -17.95 -33.77
N PRO A 344 -5.69 -18.51 -33.96
CA PRO A 344 -4.59 -18.31 -33.01
C PRO A 344 -4.07 -16.87 -32.97
N ILE A 345 -4.09 -16.14 -34.08
CA ILE A 345 -3.69 -14.71 -34.14
C ILE A 345 -4.65 -13.85 -33.30
N ALA A 346 -5.97 -14.06 -33.45
CA ALA A 346 -6.98 -13.37 -32.65
C ALA A 346 -6.84 -13.72 -31.16
N GLY A 347 -6.60 -14.99 -30.82
CA GLY A 347 -6.34 -15.41 -29.44
C GLY A 347 -5.12 -14.73 -28.83
N LEU A 348 -3.99 -14.68 -29.56
CA LEU A 348 -2.75 -14.05 -29.11
C LEU A 348 -2.84 -12.53 -28.93
N ALA A 349 -3.67 -11.85 -29.74
CA ALA A 349 -3.91 -10.40 -29.61
C ALA A 349 -4.77 -10.05 -28.38
N ILE A 350 -5.64 -10.97 -27.96
CA ILE A 350 -6.56 -10.78 -26.83
C ILE A 350 -5.87 -11.01 -25.47
N ILE A 351 -4.88 -11.90 -25.41
CA ILE A 351 -4.23 -12.26 -24.14
C ILE A 351 -3.58 -11.04 -23.44
N PRO A 352 -2.78 -10.18 -24.10
CA PRO A 352 -2.20 -9.00 -23.45
C PRO A 352 -3.22 -7.93 -23.11
N THR A 353 -4.26 -7.74 -23.95
CA THR A 353 -5.30 -6.73 -23.71
C THR A 353 -6.21 -7.13 -22.55
N ALA A 354 -6.54 -8.42 -22.44
CA ALA A 354 -7.25 -8.97 -21.28
C ALA A 354 -6.41 -8.88 -20.00
N PHE A 355 -5.09 -9.11 -20.09
CA PHE A 355 -4.18 -8.98 -18.94
C PHE A 355 -4.11 -7.55 -18.40
N VAL A 356 -4.15 -6.53 -19.26
CA VAL A 356 -4.17 -5.11 -18.84
C VAL A 356 -5.51 -4.70 -18.23
N VAL A 357 -6.63 -5.26 -18.71
CA VAL A 357 -7.98 -4.94 -18.19
C VAL A 357 -8.26 -5.62 -16.84
N THR A 358 -7.58 -6.74 -16.56
CA THR A 358 -7.76 -7.51 -15.33
C THR A 358 -6.82 -7.10 -14.19
N LEU A 359 -5.85 -6.22 -14.45
CA LEU A 359 -4.94 -5.62 -13.48
C LEU A 359 -5.56 -4.36 -12.87
#